data_AF-A0A6P0NAW5-F1
#
_entry.id   AF-A0A6P0NAW5-F1
#
_cell.length_a   1.000
_cell.length_b   1.000
_cell.length_c   1.000
_cell.angle_alpha   90.00
_cell.angle_beta   90.00
_cell.angle_gamma   90.00
#
_symmetry.space_group_name_H-M   'P 1'
#
loop_
_entity.id
_entity.type
_entity.pdbx_description
1 polymer ?
#
loop_
_entity_poly.entity_id
_entity_poly.type
_entity_poly.pdbx_seq_one_letter_code
_entity_poly.pdbx_strand_id
1 'polypeptide(L)'
;MVISVVITEKTTTVASNVSADALRNIFMIVLKAGSDKTTFNHPVLINSSGDYLDEFKTLSTVVKESINAIFNNYESTQLHLVNAEEDSSAIDEKDDKTLILDAIANLEQINELDLGVLVIPEFSGLKDSSDPTDTGKAQAIRTAVFNAAESLTKKKKWMHYANVATTSNTPALASTEAKLYKSQRGHSALFYGGVMYSDQVVPMSVIAAAIAVRSTST
;
A
#
# COMPACT_ATOMS: atom_id res chain seq x y z
N MET A 1 3.74 29.77 -15.65
CA MET A 1 3.41 28.60 -14.83
C MET A 1 3.10 29.10 -13.44
N VAL A 2 1.83 29.02 -13.03
CA VAL A 2 1.38 29.48 -11.71
C VAL A 2 0.43 28.43 -11.18
N ILE A 3 0.80 27.76 -10.08
CA ILE A 3 -0.14 27.05 -9.23
C ILE A 3 -0.47 28.05 -8.12
N SER A 4 -1.68 28.58 -8.13
CA SER A 4 -2.22 29.38 -7.03
C SER A 4 -2.87 28.43 -6.03
N VAL A 5 -2.28 28.31 -4.84
CA VAL A 5 -2.93 27.70 -3.68
C VAL A 5 -3.70 28.81 -2.97
N VAL A 6 -5.03 28.74 -2.97
CA VAL A 6 -5.87 29.60 -2.12
C VAL A 6 -6.16 28.81 -0.85
N ILE A 7 -5.49 29.18 0.25
CA ILE A 7 -5.85 28.74 1.60
C ILE A 7 -6.92 29.70 2.09
N THR A 8 -8.18 29.27 2.08
CA THR A 8 -9.25 30.00 2.77
C THR A 8 -9.23 29.58 4.24
N GLU A 9 -8.78 30.50 5.09
CA GLU A 9 -8.85 30.37 6.54
C GLU A 9 -10.30 30.16 6.99
N LYS A 10 -10.60 28.95 7.48
CA LYS A 10 -11.65 28.77 8.46
C LYS A 10 -11.14 27.78 9.51
N THR A 11 -10.51 28.37 10.52
CA THR A 11 -9.95 27.69 11.68
C THR A 11 -11.05 26.89 12.37
N THR A 12 -11.11 25.60 12.05
CA THR A 12 -11.83 24.62 12.86
C THR A 12 -10.74 23.97 13.69
N THR A 13 -10.71 24.26 14.98
CA THR A 13 -9.81 23.58 15.92
C THR A 13 -10.24 22.12 15.99
N VAL A 14 -9.70 21.29 15.12
CA VAL A 14 -9.83 19.84 15.21
C VAL A 14 -8.87 19.39 16.30
N ALA A 15 -9.40 18.72 17.31
CA ALA A 15 -8.67 18.24 18.47
C ALA A 15 -7.36 17.56 18.07
N SER A 16 -6.24 18.15 18.48
CA SER A 16 -4.90 17.61 18.41
C SER A 16 -4.74 16.51 19.46
N ASN A 17 -5.14 15.28 19.13
CA ASN A 17 -4.85 14.08 19.95
C ASN A 17 -4.32 12.92 19.09
N VAL A 18 -3.80 13.18 17.90
CA VAL A 18 -2.95 12.20 17.21
C VAL A 18 -1.55 12.40 17.79
N SER A 19 -1.11 11.50 18.67
CA SER A 19 0.27 11.56 19.17
C SER A 19 1.22 11.51 17.98
N ALA A 20 2.35 12.20 18.07
CA ALA A 20 3.41 12.19 17.06
C ALA A 20 3.91 10.77 16.71
N ASP A 21 3.63 9.78 17.56
CA ASP A 21 3.97 8.38 17.33
C ASP A 21 3.04 7.70 16.31
N ALA A 22 1.84 8.21 16.10
CA ALA A 22 0.77 7.49 15.43
C ALA A 22 0.86 7.47 13.89
N LEU A 23 1.75 8.23 13.24
CA LEU A 23 1.94 8.11 11.79
C LEU A 23 3.21 7.36 11.40
N ARG A 24 3.94 6.73 12.33
CA ARG A 24 5.22 6.07 12.01
C ARG A 24 5.08 4.73 11.30
N ASN A 25 3.87 4.16 11.24
CA ASN A 25 3.62 2.84 10.70
C ASN A 25 3.27 2.88 9.22
N ILE A 26 4.01 2.11 8.42
CA ILE A 26 3.60 1.71 7.07
C ILE A 26 3.20 0.24 7.13
N PHE A 27 1.99 -0.08 6.70
CA PHE A 27 1.54 -1.44 6.47
C PHE A 27 1.65 -1.73 4.97
N MET A 28 2.48 -2.67 4.60
CA MET A 28 2.74 -3.04 3.21
C MET A 28 2.28 -4.48 2.96
N ILE A 29 1.26 -4.65 2.12
CA ILE A 29 0.86 -5.99 1.66
C ILE A 29 1.77 -6.38 0.49
N VAL A 30 2.39 -7.55 0.62
CA VAL A 30 3.31 -8.14 -0.36
C VAL A 30 2.74 -9.46 -0.85
N LEU A 31 2.85 -9.76 -2.15
CA LEU A 31 2.30 -11.01 -2.71
C LEU A 31 3.33 -12.13 -2.68
N LYS A 32 2.89 -13.33 -2.29
CA LYS A 32 3.63 -14.60 -2.51
C LYS A 32 5.10 -14.51 -2.09
N ALA A 33 5.34 -13.92 -0.93
CA ALA A 33 6.68 -13.56 -0.47
C ALA A 33 7.51 -14.77 0.01
N GLY A 34 6.91 -15.96 0.06
CA GLY A 34 7.55 -17.20 0.46
C GLY A 34 7.99 -17.12 1.91
N SER A 35 7.10 -17.39 2.85
CA SER A 35 7.43 -17.34 4.28
C SER A 35 7.11 -18.65 5.00
N ASP A 36 7.55 -18.78 6.24
CA ASP A 36 7.09 -19.88 7.09
C ASP A 36 5.62 -19.65 7.47
N LYS A 37 4.82 -20.73 7.60
CA LYS A 37 3.34 -20.66 7.73
C LYS A 37 2.83 -19.76 8.87
N THR A 38 3.67 -19.45 9.84
CA THR A 38 3.35 -18.62 11.01
C THR A 38 3.25 -17.12 10.70
N THR A 39 3.73 -16.67 9.53
CA THR A 39 3.71 -15.25 9.12
C THR A 39 2.68 -14.94 8.03
N PHE A 40 1.88 -15.93 7.62
CA PHE A 40 0.84 -15.74 6.60
C PHE A 40 -0.20 -14.74 7.07
N ASN A 41 -0.40 -13.69 6.25
CA ASN A 41 -1.38 -12.64 6.48
C ASN A 41 -1.28 -11.94 7.85
N HIS A 42 -0.18 -12.13 8.57
CA HIS A 42 0.13 -11.44 9.81
C HIS A 42 1.21 -10.38 9.54
N PRO A 43 1.07 -9.17 10.12
CA PRO A 43 2.10 -8.15 10.01
C PRO A 43 3.39 -8.59 10.70
N VAL A 44 4.49 -8.54 9.95
CA VAL A 44 5.85 -8.74 10.45
C VAL A 44 6.53 -7.38 10.47
N LEU A 45 6.98 -6.95 11.64
CA LEU A 45 7.71 -5.69 11.79
C LEU A 45 9.14 -5.84 11.28
N ILE A 46 9.54 -4.91 10.44
CA ILE A 46 10.86 -4.77 9.83
C ILE A 46 11.37 -3.38 10.17
N ASN A 47 12.59 -3.27 10.66
CA ASN A 47 13.19 -2.00 11.12
C ASN A 47 14.38 -1.56 10.26
N SER A 48 14.82 -2.40 9.31
CA SER A 48 15.91 -2.07 8.39
C SER A 48 15.67 -2.67 6.99
N SER A 49 16.41 -2.18 6.00
CA SER A 49 16.38 -2.70 4.63
C SER A 49 16.89 -4.14 4.50
N GLY A 50 17.48 -4.72 5.55
CA GLY A 50 17.96 -6.11 5.57
C GLY A 50 17.07 -7.10 6.31
N ASP A 51 16.25 -6.62 7.27
CA ASP A 51 15.51 -7.50 8.20
C ASP A 51 14.52 -8.43 7.49
N TYR A 52 14.06 -8.08 6.28
CA TYR A 52 13.15 -8.93 5.51
C TYR A 52 13.78 -10.23 5.02
N LEU A 53 15.11 -10.30 4.92
CA LEU A 53 15.82 -11.47 4.40
C LEU A 53 15.69 -12.68 5.33
N ASP A 54 15.49 -12.43 6.62
CA ASP A 54 15.31 -13.48 7.63
C ASP A 54 13.88 -14.05 7.61
N GLU A 55 12.91 -13.26 7.14
CA GLU A 55 11.47 -13.57 7.22
C GLU A 55 10.85 -13.98 5.87
N PHE A 56 11.43 -13.53 4.76
CA PHE A 56 10.87 -13.69 3.41
C PHE A 56 11.89 -14.25 2.42
N LYS A 57 11.52 -15.36 1.76
CA LYS A 57 12.39 -16.12 0.85
C LYS A 57 12.33 -15.57 -0.58
N THR A 58 11.19 -15.03 -1.01
CA THR A 58 10.91 -14.67 -2.41
C THR A 58 10.11 -13.37 -2.53
N LEU A 59 10.72 -12.23 -2.21
CA LEU A 59 10.14 -10.93 -2.56
C LEU A 59 10.40 -10.54 -4.02
N SER A 60 9.41 -9.93 -4.65
CA SER A 60 9.57 -9.34 -5.99
C SER A 60 10.52 -8.15 -5.97
N THR A 61 11.17 -7.85 -7.12
CA THR A 61 12.11 -6.74 -7.23
C THR A 61 11.47 -5.40 -6.87
N VAL A 62 10.21 -5.18 -7.27
CA VAL A 62 9.45 -3.96 -6.93
C VAL A 62 9.32 -3.80 -5.43
N VAL A 63 9.02 -4.88 -4.69
CA VAL A 63 8.87 -4.84 -3.24
C VAL A 63 10.22 -4.59 -2.56
N LYS A 64 11.29 -5.29 -2.98
CA LYS A 64 12.64 -5.08 -2.43
C LYS A 64 13.09 -3.62 -2.58
N GLU A 65 12.93 -3.04 -3.77
CA GLU A 65 13.30 -1.65 -4.01
C GLU A 65 12.37 -0.66 -3.32
N SER A 66 11.10 -1.03 -3.08
CA SER A 66 10.18 -0.24 -2.25
C SER A 66 10.65 -0.18 -0.79
N ILE A 67 11.06 -1.32 -0.22
CA ILE A 67 11.62 -1.40 1.13
C ILE A 67 12.90 -0.57 1.23
N ASN A 68 13.83 -0.75 0.29
CA ASN A 68 15.06 0.04 0.23
C ASN A 68 14.78 1.54 0.14
N ALA A 69 13.82 1.94 -0.70
CA ALA A 69 13.45 3.35 -0.86
C ALA A 69 12.84 3.93 0.42
N ILE A 70 12.06 3.17 1.19
CA ILE A 70 11.54 3.61 2.50
C ILE A 70 12.70 3.87 3.46
N PHE A 71 13.55 2.87 3.69
CA PHE A 71 14.57 2.95 4.74
C PHE A 71 15.74 3.86 4.38
N ASN A 72 16.15 3.94 3.11
CA ASN A 72 17.24 4.84 2.70
C ASN A 72 16.84 6.32 2.75
N ASN A 73 15.55 6.62 2.76
CA ASN A 73 15.08 7.99 2.93
C ASN A 73 14.66 8.28 4.38
N TYR A 74 14.24 7.27 5.16
CA TYR A 74 13.57 7.46 6.46
C TYR A 74 13.84 6.35 7.49
N GLU A 75 14.97 6.45 8.20
CA GLU A 75 15.48 5.43 9.14
C GLU A 75 14.56 5.12 10.34
N SER A 76 13.66 6.03 10.74
CA SER A 76 12.77 5.84 11.90
C SER A 76 11.37 5.28 11.55
N THR A 77 11.21 4.76 10.32
CA THR A 77 9.94 4.19 9.86
C THR A 77 9.73 2.80 10.43
N GLN A 78 8.54 2.51 10.95
CA GLN A 78 8.13 1.15 11.29
C GLN A 78 7.41 0.54 10.10
N LEU A 79 8.06 -0.40 9.41
CA LEU A 79 7.48 -1.07 8.26
C LEU A 79 6.94 -2.44 8.68
N HIS A 80 5.64 -2.62 8.52
CA HIS A 80 4.96 -3.87 8.76
C HIS A 80 4.68 -4.56 7.42
N LEU A 81 5.34 -5.67 7.13
CA LEU A 81 5.07 -6.47 5.94
C LEU A 81 3.96 -7.48 6.22
N VAL A 82 2.97 -7.55 5.34
CA VAL A 82 1.86 -8.49 5.43
C VAL A 82 1.93 -9.40 4.22
N ASN A 83 2.24 -10.67 4.45
CA ASN A 83 2.35 -11.64 3.37
C ASN A 83 0.97 -12.10 2.90
N ALA A 84 0.54 -11.63 1.73
CA ALA A 84 -0.60 -12.17 1.01
C ALA A 84 -0.16 -13.44 0.27
N GLU A 85 -0.22 -14.56 1.00
CA GLU A 85 0.18 -15.88 0.51
C GLU A 85 -0.85 -16.93 0.88
N GLU A 86 -0.91 -17.97 0.06
CA GLU A 86 -1.75 -19.12 0.28
C GLU A 86 -1.07 -20.11 1.22
N ASP A 87 -1.86 -20.75 2.09
CA ASP A 87 -1.36 -21.93 2.76
C ASP A 87 -1.10 -23.03 1.72
N SER A 88 0.17 -23.39 1.53
CA SER A 88 0.66 -24.49 0.69
C SER A 88 -0.11 -25.83 0.73
N SER A 89 -1.01 -26.04 1.71
CA SER A 89 -1.94 -27.19 1.76
C SER A 89 -3.28 -26.96 1.07
N ALA A 90 -3.56 -25.79 0.51
CA ALA A 90 -4.74 -25.53 -0.28
C ALA A 90 -4.69 -26.32 -1.60
N ILE A 91 -5.84 -26.85 -2.01
CA ILE A 91 -5.97 -27.73 -3.18
C ILE A 91 -6.02 -26.91 -4.49
N ASP A 92 -6.52 -25.67 -4.41
CA ASP A 92 -6.69 -24.77 -5.54
C ASP A 92 -5.84 -23.52 -5.33
N GLU A 93 -5.05 -23.12 -6.35
CA GLU A 93 -4.25 -21.90 -6.29
C GLU A 93 -5.16 -20.66 -6.28
N LYS A 94 -5.04 -19.84 -5.23
CA LYS A 94 -5.74 -18.56 -5.12
C LYS A 94 -5.15 -17.51 -6.06
N ASP A 95 -6.04 -16.73 -6.67
CA ASP A 95 -5.64 -15.55 -7.43
C ASP A 95 -5.11 -14.42 -6.51
N ASP A 96 -4.29 -13.53 -7.07
CA ASP A 96 -3.65 -12.44 -6.31
C ASP A 96 -4.69 -11.52 -5.64
N LYS A 97 -5.86 -11.36 -6.26
CA LYS A 97 -6.99 -10.61 -5.70
C LYS A 97 -7.42 -11.22 -4.36
N THR A 98 -7.68 -12.52 -4.34
CA THR A 98 -8.18 -13.23 -3.16
C THR A 98 -7.15 -13.20 -2.04
N LEU A 99 -5.87 -13.41 -2.37
CA LEU A 99 -4.78 -13.32 -1.41
C LEU A 99 -4.72 -11.94 -0.72
N ILE A 100 -4.82 -10.86 -1.49
CA ILE A 100 -4.82 -9.50 -0.93
C ILE A 100 -6.06 -9.24 -0.08
N LEU A 101 -7.24 -9.70 -0.52
CA LEU A 101 -8.48 -9.53 0.24
C LEU A 101 -8.42 -10.28 1.57
N ASP A 102 -7.85 -11.48 1.59
CA ASP A 102 -7.62 -12.25 2.82
C ASP A 102 -6.62 -11.52 3.74
N ALA A 103 -5.53 -10.97 3.22
CA ALA A 103 -4.58 -10.16 3.98
C ALA A 103 -5.24 -8.91 4.60
N ILE A 104 -6.09 -8.19 3.84
CA ILE A 104 -6.86 -7.05 4.34
C ILE A 104 -7.83 -7.47 5.44
N ALA A 105 -8.53 -8.59 5.26
CA ALA A 105 -9.46 -9.12 6.26
C ALA A 105 -8.75 -9.51 7.56
N ASN A 106 -7.56 -10.10 7.47
CA ASN A 106 -6.75 -10.45 8.64
C ASN A 106 -6.23 -9.21 9.37
N LEU A 107 -5.76 -8.18 8.65
CA LEU A 107 -5.45 -6.87 9.23
C LEU A 107 -6.63 -6.25 9.98
N GLU A 108 -7.86 -6.46 9.50
CA GLU A 108 -9.05 -5.96 10.17
C GLU A 108 -9.21 -6.56 11.58
N GLN A 109 -8.87 -7.84 11.75
CA GLN A 109 -9.03 -8.57 13.02
C GLN A 109 -8.00 -8.19 14.09
N ILE A 110 -6.90 -7.55 13.73
CA ILE A 110 -5.83 -7.20 14.67
C ILE A 110 -6.18 -5.88 15.37
N ASN A 111 -6.57 -5.95 16.64
CA ASN A 111 -7.05 -4.79 17.40
C ASN A 111 -5.94 -3.80 17.83
N GLU A 112 -4.69 -4.26 17.91
CA GLU A 112 -3.57 -3.52 18.50
C GLU A 112 -2.73 -2.73 17.48
N LEU A 113 -3.21 -2.56 16.25
CA LEU A 113 -2.44 -1.81 15.26
C LEU A 113 -2.63 -0.31 15.43
N ASP A 114 -1.51 0.38 15.62
CA ASP A 114 -1.45 1.84 15.66
C ASP A 114 -1.91 2.47 14.34
N LEU A 115 -2.17 3.78 14.37
CA LEU A 115 -2.43 4.56 13.17
C LEU A 115 -1.28 4.37 12.14
N GLY A 116 -1.60 4.43 10.85
CA GLY A 116 -0.61 4.17 9.80
C GLY A 116 -1.12 4.40 8.38
N VAL A 117 -0.26 4.07 7.43
CA VAL A 117 -0.52 4.12 5.99
C VAL A 117 -0.47 2.71 5.40
N LEU A 118 -1.55 2.29 4.75
CA LEU A 118 -1.61 1.04 3.98
C LEU A 118 -1.15 1.29 2.54
N VAL A 119 -0.20 0.48 2.08
CA VAL A 119 0.29 0.44 0.70
C VAL A 119 0.30 -0.98 0.15
N ILE A 120 0.14 -1.10 -1.16
CA ILE A 120 0.27 -2.35 -1.90
C ILE A 120 1.14 -2.02 -3.12
N PRO A 121 2.46 -2.24 -3.09
CA PRO A 121 3.37 -1.79 -4.15
C PRO A 121 2.98 -2.34 -5.53
N GLU A 122 2.50 -3.58 -5.56
CA GLU A 122 2.15 -4.29 -6.80
C GLU A 122 0.71 -4.00 -7.28
N PHE A 123 -0.03 -3.12 -6.58
CA PHE A 123 -1.44 -2.81 -6.89
C PHE A 123 -1.67 -2.43 -8.36
N SER A 124 -0.80 -1.59 -8.91
CA SER A 124 -0.91 -1.10 -10.29
C SER A 124 -0.71 -2.19 -11.35
N GLY A 125 -0.10 -3.31 -10.97
CA GLY A 125 0.14 -4.48 -11.81
C GLY A 125 -0.85 -5.62 -11.62
N LEU A 126 -1.81 -5.50 -10.69
CA LEU A 126 -2.81 -6.54 -10.44
C LEU A 126 -3.65 -6.82 -11.68
N LYS A 127 -3.70 -8.10 -12.04
CA LYS A 127 -4.42 -8.66 -13.18
C LYS A 127 -4.91 -10.06 -12.83
N ASP A 128 -5.86 -10.54 -13.60
CA ASP A 128 -6.32 -11.93 -13.49
C ASP A 128 -5.23 -12.86 -14.02
N SER A 129 -4.92 -13.94 -13.29
CA SER A 129 -3.92 -14.94 -13.69
C SER A 129 -4.40 -15.77 -14.89
N SER A 130 -5.72 -15.91 -15.06
CA SER A 130 -6.32 -16.71 -16.12
C SER A 130 -6.39 -16.00 -17.48
N ASP A 131 -6.33 -14.66 -17.50
CA ASP A 131 -6.24 -13.86 -18.73
C ASP A 131 -5.47 -12.55 -18.47
N PRO A 132 -4.13 -12.56 -18.67
CA PRO A 132 -3.28 -11.41 -18.39
C PRO A 132 -3.46 -10.26 -19.40
N THR A 133 -4.30 -10.43 -20.45
CA THR A 133 -4.54 -9.43 -21.50
C THR A 133 -5.88 -8.71 -21.35
N ASP A 134 -6.80 -9.24 -20.53
CA ASP A 134 -8.10 -8.63 -20.27
C ASP A 134 -7.98 -7.45 -19.29
N THR A 135 -7.80 -6.26 -19.86
CA THR A 135 -7.69 -5.00 -19.11
C THR A 135 -8.95 -4.69 -18.30
N GLY A 136 -10.12 -5.17 -18.72
CA GLY A 136 -11.40 -4.97 -18.03
C GLY A 136 -11.48 -5.75 -16.72
N LYS A 137 -11.04 -7.01 -16.71
CA LYS A 137 -10.92 -7.82 -15.49
C LYS A 137 -9.86 -7.29 -14.54
N ALA A 138 -8.72 -6.84 -15.06
CA ALA A 138 -7.67 -6.23 -14.25
C ALA A 138 -8.17 -4.97 -13.50
N GLN A 139 -8.99 -4.15 -14.17
CA GLN A 139 -9.63 -2.98 -13.55
C GLN A 139 -10.61 -3.39 -12.43
N ALA A 140 -11.41 -4.43 -12.63
CA ALA A 140 -12.36 -4.92 -11.62
C ALA A 140 -11.63 -5.44 -10.37
N ILE A 141 -10.51 -6.13 -10.55
CA ILE A 141 -9.64 -6.60 -9.46
C ILE A 141 -9.11 -5.42 -8.65
N ARG A 142 -8.48 -4.43 -9.29
CA ARG A 142 -7.95 -3.24 -8.61
C ARG A 142 -9.03 -2.46 -7.88
N THR A 143 -10.21 -2.33 -8.49
CA THR A 143 -11.37 -1.67 -7.84
C THR A 143 -11.81 -2.41 -6.58
N ALA A 144 -11.88 -3.74 -6.63
CA ALA A 144 -12.26 -4.56 -5.48
C ALA A 144 -11.24 -4.44 -4.34
N VAL A 145 -9.94 -4.55 -4.65
CA VAL A 145 -8.86 -4.37 -3.67
C VAL A 145 -8.87 -2.96 -3.08
N PHE A 146 -9.04 -1.93 -3.93
CA PHE A 146 -9.11 -0.54 -3.47
C PHE A 146 -10.25 -0.32 -2.48
N ASN A 147 -11.45 -0.81 -2.80
CA ASN A 147 -12.61 -0.66 -1.93
C ASN A 147 -12.46 -1.41 -0.60
N ALA A 148 -11.83 -2.59 -0.61
CA ALA A 148 -11.54 -3.35 0.60
C ALA A 148 -10.51 -2.62 1.48
N ALA A 149 -9.43 -2.15 0.88
CA ALA A 149 -8.40 -1.36 1.57
C ALA A 149 -8.99 -0.08 2.16
N GLU A 150 -9.81 0.65 1.41
CA GLU A 150 -10.49 1.84 1.92
C GLU A 150 -11.45 1.54 3.08
N SER A 151 -12.20 0.43 3.00
CA SER A 151 -13.08 -0.02 4.08
C SER A 151 -12.30 -0.29 5.36
N LEU A 152 -11.18 -1.00 5.25
CA LEU A 152 -10.26 -1.25 6.36
C LEU A 152 -9.71 0.05 6.93
N THR A 153 -9.13 0.92 6.09
CA THR A 153 -8.47 2.14 6.56
C THR A 153 -9.45 3.11 7.19
N LYS A 154 -10.71 3.16 6.74
CA LYS A 154 -11.77 3.89 7.44
C LYS A 154 -12.01 3.34 8.86
N LYS A 155 -12.14 2.03 9.02
CA LYS A 155 -12.39 1.39 10.33
C LYS A 155 -11.21 1.61 11.29
N LYS A 156 -9.98 1.50 10.78
CA LYS A 156 -8.74 1.67 11.54
C LYS A 156 -8.28 3.12 11.68
N LYS A 157 -8.97 4.07 11.03
CA LYS A 157 -8.57 5.50 10.90
C LYS A 157 -7.20 5.70 10.22
N TRP A 158 -6.81 4.78 9.35
CA TRP A 158 -5.59 4.83 8.54
C TRP A 158 -5.81 5.61 7.25
N MET A 159 -4.72 5.75 6.49
CA MET A 159 -4.73 6.20 5.11
C MET A 159 -4.38 5.04 4.17
N HIS A 160 -5.07 4.93 3.03
CA HIS A 160 -4.72 4.00 1.96
C HIS A 160 -4.08 4.75 0.80
N TYR A 161 -2.81 4.46 0.50
CA TYR A 161 -2.09 5.07 -0.61
C TYR A 161 -1.94 4.05 -1.74
N ALA A 162 -2.60 4.32 -2.87
CA ALA A 162 -2.59 3.44 -4.03
C ALA A 162 -2.06 4.16 -5.27
N ASN A 163 -1.34 3.42 -6.12
CA ASN A 163 -0.96 3.88 -7.44
C ASN A 163 -2.06 3.55 -8.45
N VAL A 164 -2.38 4.43 -9.38
CA VAL A 164 -3.17 4.04 -10.56
C VAL A 164 -2.40 3.01 -11.40
N ALA A 165 -3.10 2.28 -12.28
CA ALA A 165 -2.49 1.23 -13.09
C ALA A 165 -1.32 1.72 -13.94
N THR A 166 -0.37 0.82 -14.18
CA THR A 166 0.81 1.10 -15.02
C THR A 166 0.46 1.40 -16.48
N THR A 167 -0.70 0.93 -16.95
CA THR A 167 -1.25 1.23 -18.28
C THR A 167 -1.68 2.68 -18.42
N SER A 168 -1.98 3.34 -17.31
CA SER A 168 -2.14 4.80 -17.28
C SER A 168 -0.74 5.39 -17.31
N ASN A 169 -0.21 5.63 -18.51
CA ASN A 169 1.13 6.21 -18.75
C ASN A 169 1.10 7.70 -19.12
N THR A 170 -0.09 8.32 -19.03
CA THR A 170 -0.26 9.77 -19.12
C THR A 170 -1.11 10.28 -17.96
N PRO A 171 -0.93 11.55 -17.54
CA PRO A 171 -1.79 12.15 -16.51
C PRO A 171 -3.29 12.12 -16.85
N ALA A 172 -3.65 12.19 -18.13
CA ALA A 172 -5.04 12.16 -18.58
C ALA A 172 -5.69 10.77 -18.39
N LEU A 173 -4.96 9.70 -18.73
CA LEU A 173 -5.41 8.33 -18.51
C LEU A 173 -5.48 8.03 -17.01
N ALA A 174 -4.48 8.47 -16.24
CA ALA A 174 -4.45 8.35 -14.79
C ALA A 174 -5.64 9.02 -14.11
N SER A 175 -5.97 10.25 -14.54
CA SER A 175 -7.15 10.98 -14.06
C SER A 175 -8.45 10.26 -14.42
N THR A 176 -8.51 9.63 -15.59
CA THR A 176 -9.67 8.84 -16.01
C THR A 176 -9.83 7.60 -15.15
N GLU A 177 -8.73 6.89 -14.88
CA GLU A 177 -8.74 5.71 -14.03
C GLU A 177 -9.06 6.04 -12.57
N ALA A 178 -8.52 7.14 -12.05
CA ALA A 178 -8.76 7.58 -10.68
C ALA A 178 -10.26 7.77 -10.38
N LYS A 179 -11.07 8.14 -11.39
CA LYS A 179 -12.52 8.29 -11.27
C LYS A 179 -13.27 6.98 -11.07
N LEU A 180 -12.64 5.84 -11.37
CA LEU A 180 -13.22 4.51 -11.20
C LEU A 180 -13.21 4.06 -9.74
N TYR A 181 -12.23 4.55 -8.97
CA TYR A 181 -12.10 4.27 -7.56
C TYR A 181 -13.02 5.21 -6.77
N LYS A 182 -14.11 4.66 -6.24
CA LYS A 182 -15.07 5.42 -5.43
C LYS A 182 -14.50 5.63 -4.03
N SER A 183 -13.67 6.65 -3.86
CA SER A 183 -13.17 6.98 -2.52
C SER A 183 -14.25 7.64 -1.65
N GLN A 184 -14.47 7.13 -0.45
CA GLN A 184 -15.12 7.89 0.61
C GLN A 184 -14.14 8.94 1.14
N ARG A 185 -14.52 10.23 1.02
CA ARG A 185 -13.66 11.39 1.32
C ARG A 185 -12.87 11.19 2.62
N GLY A 186 -11.53 11.14 2.50
CA GLY A 186 -10.61 11.33 3.62
C GLY A 186 -9.70 10.16 4.00
N HIS A 187 -9.89 8.95 3.47
CA HIS A 187 -9.10 7.77 3.89
C HIS A 187 -8.29 7.10 2.78
N SER A 188 -8.33 7.62 1.56
CA SER A 188 -7.55 7.11 0.43
C SER A 188 -6.92 8.25 -0.37
N ALA A 189 -5.72 8.00 -0.91
CA ALA A 189 -5.04 8.87 -1.86
C ALA A 189 -4.55 8.05 -3.05
N LEU A 190 -4.75 8.58 -4.25
CA LEU A 190 -4.33 7.96 -5.51
C LEU A 190 -3.14 8.73 -6.08
N PHE A 191 -2.13 7.98 -6.47
CA PHE A 191 -0.89 8.50 -7.04
C PHE A 191 -0.69 7.99 -8.45
N TYR A 192 0.07 8.74 -9.24
CA TYR A 192 0.40 8.41 -10.61
C TYR A 192 1.92 8.44 -10.81
N GLY A 193 2.41 7.52 -11.64
CA GLY A 193 3.82 7.38 -11.95
C GLY A 193 4.60 6.66 -10.85
N GLY A 194 5.91 6.78 -10.92
CA GLY A 194 6.82 6.20 -9.94
C GLY A 194 8.16 6.93 -9.96
N VAL A 195 9.00 6.60 -9.00
CA VAL A 195 10.35 7.13 -8.90
C VAL A 195 11.32 6.06 -9.37
N MET A 196 12.26 6.44 -10.23
CA MET A 196 13.35 5.54 -10.61
C MET A 196 14.27 5.37 -9.40
N TYR A 197 14.39 4.15 -8.91
CA TYR A 197 15.25 3.81 -7.79
C TYR A 197 16.15 2.64 -8.18
N SER A 198 17.46 2.89 -8.24
CA SER A 198 18.38 1.99 -8.95
C SER A 198 17.85 1.75 -10.38
N ASP A 199 17.60 0.49 -10.75
CA ASP A 199 17.08 0.11 -12.06
C ASP A 199 15.57 -0.23 -12.06
N GLN A 200 14.85 0.01 -10.94
CA GLN A 200 13.44 -0.33 -10.79
C GLN A 200 12.56 0.89 -10.54
N VAL A 201 11.38 0.93 -11.16
CA VAL A 201 10.39 1.97 -10.87
C VAL A 201 9.66 1.60 -9.58
N VAL A 202 9.86 2.40 -8.53
CA VAL A 202 9.15 2.29 -7.27
C VAL A 202 7.84 3.08 -7.36
N PRO A 203 6.68 2.51 -6.98
CA PRO A 203 5.40 3.20 -7.01
C PRO A 203 5.42 4.49 -6.17
N MET A 204 4.85 5.57 -6.72
CA MET A 204 4.78 6.86 -6.00
C MET A 204 4.00 6.76 -4.68
N SER A 205 3.02 5.86 -4.56
CA SER A 205 2.27 5.60 -3.32
C SER A 205 3.17 5.14 -2.18
N VAL A 206 4.20 4.34 -2.46
CA VAL A 206 5.20 3.90 -1.47
C VAL A 206 6.02 5.09 -1.01
N ILE A 207 6.55 5.88 -1.95
CA ILE A 207 7.35 7.08 -1.64
C ILE A 207 6.54 8.09 -0.84
N ALA A 208 5.27 8.31 -1.22
CA ALA A 208 4.36 9.20 -0.51
C ALA A 208 4.07 8.70 0.91
N ALA A 209 3.90 7.39 1.11
CA ALA A 209 3.71 6.82 2.45
C ALA A 209 4.94 7.08 3.31
N ALA A 210 6.13 6.82 2.77
CA ALA A 210 7.41 7.06 3.42
C ALA A 210 7.60 8.54 3.84
N ILE A 211 7.19 9.49 2.98
CA ILE A 211 7.19 10.93 3.30
C ILE A 211 6.17 11.26 4.39
N ALA A 212 4.96 10.69 4.31
CA ALA A 212 3.88 10.99 5.26
C ALA A 212 4.28 10.59 6.69
N VAL A 213 4.87 9.41 6.85
CA VAL A 213 5.28 8.87 8.15
C VAL A 213 6.50 9.58 8.76
N ARG A 214 7.31 10.29 7.95
CA ARG A 214 8.42 11.12 8.43
C ARG A 214 7.95 12.34 9.23
N SER A 215 6.84 12.94 8.83
CA SER A 215 6.50 14.33 9.19
C SER A 215 6.13 14.58 10.66
N THR A 216 6.12 13.55 11.51
CA THR A 216 5.75 13.67 12.93
C THR A 216 6.94 13.75 13.88
N SER A 217 8.16 13.91 13.38
CA SER A 217 9.35 14.14 14.22
C SER A 217 9.76 15.62 14.19
N THR A 218 9.05 16.45 14.95
CA THR A 218 9.49 17.81 15.33
C THR A 218 9.25 18.04 16.80
#